data_AF-A0A1F9DAG5-F1
#
_entry.id   AF-A0A1F9DAG5-F1
#
_cell.length_a   1.000
_cell.length_b   1.000
_cell.length_c   1.000
_cell.angle_alpha   90.00
_cell.angle_beta   90.00
_cell.angle_gamma   90.00
#
_symmetry.space_group_name_H-M   'P 1'
#
loop_
_entity.id
_entity.type
_entity.pdbx_description
1 polymer ?
#
loop_
_entity_poly.entity_id
_entity_poly.type
_entity_poly.pdbx_seq_one_letter_code
_entity_poly.pdbx_strand_id
1 'polypeptide(L)' 'MKPGPLAGMRLGDLGADVIKIETKNGDPARGFMKMFGAMSGLKGNNYYFEHNNRNKRSQYLI' A
#
# COMPACT_ATOMS: atom_id res chain seq x y z
N MET A 1 4.60 7.76 -6.71
CA MET A 1 4.58 7.46 -5.25
C MET A 1 3.82 8.58 -4.56
N LYS A 2 3.00 8.29 -3.54
CA LYS A 2 2.28 9.34 -2.77
C LYS A 2 3.06 9.68 -1.48
N PRO A 3 3.14 10.97 -1.08
CA PRO A 3 3.96 11.39 0.08
C PRO A 3 3.60 10.71 1.40
N GLY A 4 2.31 10.50 1.70
CA GLY A 4 1.86 9.89 2.95
C GLY A 4 2.35 8.45 3.16
N PRO A 5 2.05 7.52 2.23
CA PRO A 5 2.58 6.16 2.28
C PRO A 5 4.11 6.10 2.29
N LEU A 6 4.79 6.99 1.55
CA LEU A 6 6.25 7.05 1.53
C LEU A 6 6.82 7.39 2.91
N ALA A 7 6.28 8.40 3.60
CA ALA A 7 6.72 8.77 4.93
C ALA A 7 6.56 7.62 5.93
N GLY A 8 5.39 6.98 5.98
CA GLY A 8 5.16 5.85 6.86
C GLY A 8 6.05 4.63 6.53
N MET A 9 6.40 4.43 5.26
CA MET A 9 7.32 3.36 4.86
C MET A 9 8.74 3.64 5.36
N ARG A 10 9.21 4.89 5.26
CA ARG A 10 10.52 5.28 5.83
C ARG A 10 10.58 5.12 7.34
N LEU A 11 9.49 5.45 8.05
CA LEU A 11 9.41 5.22 9.49
C LEU A 11 9.44 3.72 9.84
N GLY A 12 8.71 2.89 9.09
CA GLY A 12 8.74 1.43 9.26
C GLY A 12 10.10 0.82 8.97
N ASP A 13 10.80 1.30 7.93
CA ASP A 13 12.17 0.88 7.61
C ASP A 13 13.16 1.22 8.74
N LEU A 14 12.90 2.28 9.52
CA LEU A 14 13.69 2.67 10.69
C LEU A 14 13.28 1.94 11.98
N GLY A 15 12.36 0.98 11.91
CA GLY A 15 11.93 0.16 13.04
C GLY A 15 10.68 0.65 13.78
N ALA A 16 10.00 1.68 13.29
CA ALA A 16 8.72 2.10 13.85
C ALA A 16 7.62 1.06 13.56
N ASP A 17 6.77 0.78 14.54
CA ASP A 17 5.54 0.03 14.29
C ASP A 17 4.50 0.95 13.64
N VAL A 18 4.31 0.79 12.33
CA VAL A 18 3.42 1.64 11.55
C VAL A 18 2.15 0.89 11.21
N ILE A 19 1.01 1.39 11.71
CA ILE A 19 -0.30 0.86 11.38
C ILE A 19 -0.93 1.73 10.29
N LYS A 20 -1.22 1.11 9.15
CA LYS A 20 -1.99 1.69 8.07
C LYS A 20 -3.47 1.44 8.30
N ILE A 21 -4.23 2.50 8.53
CA ILE A 21 -5.69 2.44 8.61
C ILE A 21 -6.27 2.60 7.20
N GLU A 22 -7.00 1.58 6.75
CA GLU A 22 -7.69 1.55 5.46
C GLU A 22 -9.20 1.66 5.67
N THR A 23 -9.92 2.23 4.69
CA THR A 23 -11.39 2.17 4.68
C THR A 23 -11.83 0.72 4.43
N LYS A 24 -13.11 0.37 4.68
CA LYS A 24 -13.64 -0.98 4.37
C LYS A 24 -13.36 -1.48 2.95
N ASN A 25 -13.19 -0.57 1.99
CA ASN A 25 -12.91 -0.87 0.59
C ASN A 25 -11.40 -1.02 0.29
N GLY A 26 -10.53 -0.86 1.29
CA GLY A 26 -9.09 -0.93 1.18
C GLY A 26 -8.44 0.31 0.56
N ASP A 27 -7.11 0.29 0.48
CA ASP A 27 -6.32 1.33 -0.19
C ASP A 27 -6.57 1.30 -1.71
N PRO A 28 -7.05 2.42 -2.31
CA PRO A 28 -7.21 2.54 -3.76
C PRO A 28 -5.94 2.24 -4.57
N ALA A 29 -4.75 2.40 -3.96
CA ALA A 29 -3.48 2.06 -4.57
C ALA A 29 -3.37 0.57 -4.96
N ARG A 30 -4.15 -0.33 -4.35
CA ARG A 30 -4.24 -1.77 -4.72
C ARG A 30 -4.79 -1.98 -6.14
N GLY A 31 -5.63 -1.08 -6.64
CA GLY A 31 -6.19 -1.11 -8.00
C GLY A 31 -5.44 -0.24 -9.02
N PHE A 32 -4.49 0.59 -8.60
CA PHE A 32 -3.91 1.64 -9.42
C PHE A 32 -3.27 1.12 -10.71
N MET A 33 -2.44 0.09 -10.64
CA MET A 33 -1.80 -0.48 -11.84
C MET A 33 -2.78 -1.25 -12.74
N LYS A 34 -3.93 -1.69 -12.19
CA LYS A 34 -5.00 -2.36 -12.95
C LYS A 34 -5.71 -1.37 -13.88
N MET A 35 -5.83 -0.10 -13.47
CA MET A 35 -6.37 0.98 -14.32
C MET A 35 -5.51 1.26 -15.56
N PHE A 36 -4.20 1.02 -15.51
CA PHE A 36 -3.28 1.27 -16.62
C PHE A 36 -2.99 0.04 -17.49
N GLY A 37 -3.72 -1.07 -17.32
CA GLY A 37 -3.46 -2.32 -18.06
C GLY A 37 -2.14 -3.03 -17.72
N ALA A 38 -1.36 -2.46 -16.79
CA ALA A 38 -0.03 -2.94 -16.39
C ALA A 38 -0.05 -4.16 -15.45
N MET A 39 -1.25 -4.68 -15.15
CA MET A 39 -1.44 -5.91 -14.35
C MET A 39 -1.60 -7.17 -15.22
N SER A 40 -1.46 -7.08 -16.54
CA SER A 40 -1.66 -8.22 -17.46
C SER A 40 -0.74 -9.40 -17.08
N GLY A 41 -1.35 -10.48 -16.57
CA GLY A 41 -0.66 -11.70 -16.14
C GLY A 41 -0.22 -11.73 -14.67
N LEU A 42 -0.33 -10.63 -13.91
CA LEU A 42 0.06 -10.56 -12.51
C LEU A 42 -1.16 -10.81 -11.59
N LYS A 43 -1.04 -11.79 -10.69
CA LYS A 43 -2.03 -12.06 -9.63
C LYS A 43 -1.58 -11.39 -8.32
N GLY A 44 -2.52 -10.80 -7.59
CA GLY A 44 -2.27 -10.20 -6.27
C GLY A 44 -2.06 -8.69 -6.29
N ASN A 45 -1.42 -8.18 -5.24
CA ASN A 45 -1.14 -6.75 -5.07
C ASN A 45 -0.13 -6.26 -6.12
N ASN A 46 -0.27 -5.00 -6.52
CA ASN A 46 0.62 -4.41 -7.50
C ASN A 46 1.90 -3.84 -6.86
N TYR A 47 2.98 -3.72 -7.65
CA TYR A 47 4.27 -3.18 -7.21
C TYR A 47 4.14 -1.79 -6.56
N TYR A 48 3.27 -0.94 -7.09
CA TYR A 48 3.06 0.40 -6.56
C TYR A 48 2.54 0.37 -5.11
N PHE A 49 1.61 -0.54 -4.81
CA PHE A 49 1.08 -0.74 -3.47
C PHE A 49 2.14 -1.37 -2.55
N GLU A 50 2.79 -2.45 -2.98
CA GLU A 50 3.75 -3.19 -2.16
C GLU A 50 4.96 -2.34 -1.77
N HIS A 51 5.53 -1.63 -2.74
CA HIS A 51 6.71 -0.80 -2.50
C HIS A 51 6.45 0.22 -1.39
N ASN A 52 5.28 0.88 -1.39
CA ASN A 52 4.94 1.97 -0.47
C ASN A 52 4.34 1.52 0.86
N ASN A 53 4.05 0.22 1.05
CA ASN A 53 3.36 -0.27 2.23
C ASN A 53 4.08 -1.44 2.93
N ARG A 54 5.29 -1.81 2.50
CA ARG A 54 6.18 -2.69 3.29
C ARG A 54 6.37 -2.16 4.71
N ASN A 55 6.64 -3.07 5.64
CA ASN A 55 6.89 -2.78 7.06
C ASN A 55 5.71 -2.08 7.78
N LYS A 56 4.49 -2.27 7.27
CA LYS A 56 3.26 -1.75 7.89
C LYS A 56 2.28 -2.88 8.18
N ARG A 57 1.55 -2.74 9.28
CA ARG A 57 0.37 -3.57 9.58
C ARG A 57 -0.87 -2.87 9.06
N SER A 58 -1.76 -3.59 8.38
CA SER A 58 -3.00 -3.02 7.84
C SER A 58 -4.18 -3.34 8.74
N GLN A 59 -5.01 -2.35 9.04
CA GLN A 59 -6.30 -2.53 9.70
C GLN A 59 -7.39 -1.77 8.97
N TYR A 60 -8.58 -2.37 8.91
CA TYR A 60 -9.76 -1.74 8.31
C TYR A 60 -10.54 -0.98 9.38
N LEU A 61 -10.97 0.23 9.06
CA LEU A 61 -11.92 0.97 9.88
C LEU A 61 -13.32 0.34 9.71
N ILE A 62 -13.90 -0.09 10.83
CA ILE A 62 -15.23 -0.72 10.93
C ILE A 62 -16.34 0.32 10.90
#